data_AF-A0A531LAE9-F1
#
_entry.id   AF-A0A531LAE9-F1
#
_cell.length_a   1.000
_cell.length_b   1.000
_cell.length_c   1.000
_cell.angle_alpha   90.00
_cell.angle_beta   90.00
_cell.angle_gamma   90.00
#
_symmetry.space_group_name_H-M   'P 1'
#
loop_
_entity.id
_entity.type
_entity.pdbx_description
1 polymer ?
#
loop_
_entity_poly.entity_id
_entity_poly.type
_entity_poly.pdbx_seq_one_letter_code
_entity_poly.pdbx_strand_id
1 'polypeptide(L)'
;MNIHEYQGKALLKGFGAPVAEGVPVFRASEAEAAAKALPGPLYVVKSQIHAGGRGKGKFRELGPDAKGGVRLAKSVADVVANANEMLGNTLVTK
;
A
#
# COMPACT_ATOMS: atom_id res chain seq x y z
N MET A 1 5.99 -20.27 -6.98
CA MET A 1 6.71 -19.11 -6.42
C MET A 1 5.90 -17.87 -6.71
N ASN A 2 5.58 -17.07 -5.69
CA ASN A 2 4.79 -15.84 -5.84
C ASN A 2 5.71 -14.61 -5.68
N ILE A 3 5.31 -13.47 -6.25
CA ILE A 3 5.96 -12.17 -6.08
C ILE A 3 4.93 -11.13 -5.59
N HIS A 4 5.39 -10.05 -4.97
CA HIS A 4 4.52 -8.98 -4.51
C HIS A 4 3.97 -8.13 -5.66
N GLU A 5 2.85 -7.42 -5.44
CA GLU A 5 2.21 -6.56 -6.43
C GLU A 5 3.19 -5.52 -7.01
N TYR A 6 4.01 -4.89 -6.16
CA TYR A 6 4.99 -3.89 -6.63
C TYR A 6 6.07 -4.49 -7.54
N GLN A 7 6.52 -5.73 -7.26
CA GLN A 7 7.51 -6.44 -8.08
C GLN A 7 6.91 -6.84 -9.42
N GLY A 8 5.68 -7.37 -9.42
CA GLY A 8 4.97 -7.71 -10.65
C GLY A 8 4.74 -6.49 -11.54
N LYS A 9 4.36 -5.35 -10.95
CA LYS A 9 4.22 -4.09 -11.68
C LYS A 9 5.54 -3.59 -12.25
N ALA A 10 6.63 -3.66 -11.50
CA ALA A 10 7.95 -3.28 -12.00
C ALA A 10 8.39 -4.14 -13.19
N LEU A 11 8.15 -5.46 -13.12
CA LEU A 11 8.40 -6.38 -14.22
C LEU A 11 7.58 -6.01 -15.47
N LEU A 12 6.26 -5.86 -15.31
CA LEU A 12 5.37 -5.49 -16.41
C LEU A 12 5.74 -4.15 -17.05
N LYS A 13 6.11 -3.15 -16.24
CA LYS A 13 6.60 -1.85 -16.71
C LYS A 13 7.86 -1.99 -17.55
N GLY A 14 8.77 -2.88 -17.16
CA GLY A 14 10.00 -3.19 -17.91
C GLY A 14 9.75 -3.73 -19.32
N PHE A 15 8.57 -4.32 -19.56
CA PHE A 15 8.13 -4.77 -20.88
C PHE A 15 7.19 -3.77 -21.60
N GLY A 16 7.06 -2.55 -21.09
CA GLY A 16 6.23 -1.50 -21.70
C GLY A 16 4.73 -1.63 -21.46
N ALA A 17 4.29 -2.53 -20.57
CA ALA A 17 2.87 -2.64 -20.24
C ALA A 17 2.40 -1.42 -19.42
N PRO A 18 1.18 -0.90 -19.67
CA PRO A 18 0.65 0.22 -18.91
C PRO A 18 0.32 -0.21 -17.48
N VAL A 19 1.06 0.32 -16.51
CA VAL A 19 0.82 0.12 -15.08
C VAL A 19 0.73 1.48 -14.37
N ALA A 20 -0.09 1.55 -13.33
CA ALA A 20 -0.14 2.75 -12.49
C ALA A 20 1.20 2.99 -11.80
N GLU A 21 1.65 4.24 -11.78
CA GLU A 21 2.83 4.66 -11.03
C GLU A 21 2.66 4.38 -9.54
N GLY A 22 3.75 3.98 -8.90
CA GLY A 22 3.76 3.65 -7.48
C GLY A 22 5.17 3.49 -6.95
N VAL A 23 5.31 3.72 -5.64
CA VAL A 23 6.60 3.65 -4.94
C VAL A 23 6.47 2.64 -3.80
N PRO A 24 7.29 1.58 -3.75
CA PRO A 24 7.33 0.70 -2.59
C PRO A 24 7.93 1.43 -1.39
N VAL A 25 7.30 1.28 -0.23
CA VAL A 25 7.71 1.92 1.03
C VAL A 25 8.09 0.81 2.01
N PHE A 26 9.32 0.87 2.54
CA PHE A 26 9.85 -0.14 3.47
C PHE A 26 9.95 0.38 4.89
N ARG A 27 9.91 1.70 5.07
CA ARG A 27 9.80 2.36 6.37
C ARG A 27 8.69 3.40 6.32
N ALA A 28 7.89 3.52 7.37
CA ALA A 28 6.78 4.46 7.38
C ALA A 28 7.23 5.93 7.19
N SER A 29 8.46 6.27 7.60
CA SER A 29 9.09 7.58 7.37
C SER A 29 9.31 7.93 5.89
N GLU A 30 9.34 6.94 4.98
CA GLU A 30 9.51 7.17 3.54
C GLU A 30 8.19 7.56 2.84
N ALA A 31 7.05 7.39 3.52
CA ALA A 31 5.71 7.53 2.92
C ALA A 31 5.42 8.95 2.42
N GLU A 32 5.89 9.99 3.13
CA GLU A 32 5.69 11.37 2.72
C GLU A 32 6.40 11.70 1.40
N ALA A 33 7.68 11.32 1.30
CA ALA A 33 8.47 11.53 0.09
C ALA A 33 7.92 10.73 -1.09
N ALA A 34 7.52 9.47 -0.84
CA ALA A 34 6.88 8.62 -1.84
C ALA A 34 5.58 9.22 -2.38
N ALA A 35 4.73 9.78 -1.51
CA ALA A 35 3.49 10.44 -1.92
C ALA A 35 3.75 11.68 -2.78
N LYS A 36 4.71 12.53 -2.36
CA LYS A 36 5.07 13.76 -3.09
C LYS A 36 5.70 13.49 -4.46
N ALA A 37 6.29 12.32 -4.67
CA ALA A 37 6.85 11.90 -5.95
C ALA A 37 5.79 11.40 -6.94
N LEU A 38 4.55 11.15 -6.49
CA LEU A 38 3.46 10.65 -7.30
C LEU A 38 2.48 11.79 -7.66
N PRO A 39 1.75 11.68 -8.79
CA PRO A 39 0.70 12.61 -9.11
C PRO A 39 -0.45 12.49 -8.08
N GLY A 40 -0.79 13.62 -7.45
CA GLY A 40 -1.95 13.75 -6.58
C GLY A 40 -3.23 14.13 -7.34
N PRO A 41 -4.35 14.40 -6.63
CA PRO A 41 -4.49 14.45 -5.16
C PRO A 41 -4.94 13.13 -4.52
N LEU A 42 -5.19 12.08 -5.31
CA LEU A 42 -5.75 10.82 -4.83
C LEU A 42 -4.71 9.69 -4.91
N TYR A 43 -4.49 9.02 -3.78
CA TYR A 43 -3.52 7.95 -3.63
C TYR A 43 -4.20 6.67 -3.12
N VAL A 44 -3.54 5.53 -3.33
CA VAL A 44 -3.95 4.24 -2.76
C VAL A 44 -2.79 3.63 -1.98
N VAL A 45 -2.95 3.49 -0.67
CA VAL A 45 -1.97 2.82 0.20
C VAL A 45 -2.35 1.34 0.30
N LYS A 46 -1.40 0.44 -0.03
CA LYS A 46 -1.66 -1.00 -0.18
C LYS A 46 -0.63 -1.84 0.55
N SER A 47 -1.07 -2.65 1.51
CA SER A 47 -0.23 -3.68 2.14
C SER A 47 0.30 -4.64 1.08
N GLN A 48 1.60 -4.90 1.13
CA GLN A 48 2.28 -5.86 0.26
C GLN A 48 2.37 -7.21 0.98
N ILE A 49 1.36 -8.06 0.79
CA ILE A 49 1.36 -9.46 1.22
C ILE A 49 0.98 -10.34 0.03
N HIS A 50 1.34 -11.63 0.05
CA HIS A 50 1.00 -12.55 -1.04
C HIS A 50 -0.48 -12.95 -1.07
N ALA A 51 -1.18 -12.86 0.07
CA ALA A 51 -2.60 -13.21 0.14
C ALA A 51 -3.51 -12.20 -0.59
N GLY A 52 -4.61 -12.71 -1.14
CA GLY A 52 -5.72 -11.91 -1.68
C GLY A 52 -6.55 -11.23 -0.59
N GLY A 53 -7.67 -10.60 -0.94
CA GLY A 53 -8.65 -10.12 0.06
C GLY A 53 -8.22 -8.92 0.93
N ARG A 54 -7.05 -8.31 0.67
CA ARG A 54 -6.44 -7.23 1.47
C ARG A 54 -7.40 -6.09 1.85
N GLY A 55 -8.25 -5.64 0.93
CA GLY A 55 -9.19 -4.53 1.18
C GLY A 55 -10.23 -4.82 2.26
N LYS A 56 -10.62 -6.10 2.43
CA LYS A 56 -11.55 -6.56 3.49
C LYS A 56 -10.83 -7.22 4.67
N GLY A 57 -9.49 -7.23 4.65
CA GLY A 57 -8.68 -7.79 5.73
C GLY A 57 -8.74 -6.93 7.00
N LYS A 58 -8.28 -7.50 8.11
CA LYS A 58 -8.20 -6.82 9.41
C LYS A 58 -6.78 -6.89 9.95
N PHE A 59 -6.29 -5.79 10.51
CA PHE A 59 -5.01 -5.79 11.23
C PHE A 59 -5.24 -6.35 12.63
N ARG A 60 -4.38 -7.27 13.07
CA ARG A 60 -4.50 -7.91 14.39
C ARG A 60 -4.24 -6.93 15.53
N GLU A 61 -3.33 -5.98 15.31
CA GLU A 61 -2.82 -5.05 16.31
C GLU A 61 -3.64 -3.75 16.40
N LEU A 62 -4.56 -3.52 15.46
CA LEU A 62 -5.39 -2.32 15.42
C LEU A 62 -6.81 -2.60 15.95
N GLY A 63 -7.51 -1.53 16.31
CA GLY A 63 -8.90 -1.60 16.79
C GLY A 63 -9.88 -2.18 15.75
N PRO A 64 -11.08 -2.59 16.18
CA PRO A 64 -12.06 -3.28 15.33
C PRO A 64 -12.54 -2.45 14.13
N ASP A 65 -12.47 -1.12 14.24
CA ASP A 65 -12.89 -0.16 13.22
C ASP A 65 -11.75 0.23 12.25
N ALA A 66 -10.55 -0.32 12.44
CA ALA A 66 -9.42 -0.05 11.57
C ALA A 66 -9.72 -0.51 10.13
N LYS A 67 -9.34 0.34 9.17
CA LYS A 67 -9.51 0.05 7.73
C LYS A 67 -8.61 -1.13 7.32
N GLY A 68 -9.04 -1.87 6.30
CA GLY A 68 -8.26 -2.98 5.74
C GLY A 68 -6.96 -2.56 5.05
N GLY A 69 -6.28 -3.51 4.41
CA GLY A 69 -4.96 -3.33 3.79
C GLY A 69 -4.93 -2.61 2.44
N VAL A 70 -6.07 -2.06 1.98
CA VAL A 70 -6.15 -1.23 0.76
C VAL A 70 -6.98 -0.01 1.11
N ARG A 71 -6.38 1.18 1.07
CA ARG A 71 -6.99 2.41 1.58
C ARG A 71 -6.81 3.56 0.59
N LEU A 72 -7.89 4.31 0.35
CA LEU A 72 -7.83 5.58 -0.38
C LEU A 72 -7.34 6.68 0.56
N ALA A 73 -6.45 7.53 0.04
CA ALA A 73 -5.89 8.69 0.73
C ALA A 73 -6.06 9.92 -0.18
N LYS A 74 -6.64 11.01 0.34
CA LYS A 74 -6.93 12.23 -0.43
C LYS A 74 -5.92 13.35 -0.17
N SER A 75 -4.89 13.06 0.62
CA SER A 75 -3.82 13.97 0.97
C SER A 75 -2.54 13.19 1.27
N VAL A 76 -1.40 13.88 1.25
CA VAL A 76 -0.12 13.30 1.70
C VAL A 76 -0.18 12.90 3.17
N ALA A 77 -0.87 13.68 4.01
CA ALA A 77 -1.06 13.36 5.42
C ALA A 77 -1.83 12.04 5.61
N ASP A 78 -2.88 11.79 4.80
CA ASP A 78 -3.60 10.52 4.82
C ASP A 78 -2.69 9.35 4.42
N VAL A 79 -1.78 9.54 3.45
CA VAL A 79 -0.81 8.50 3.06
C VAL A 79 0.09 8.14 4.23
N VAL A 80 0.66 9.15 4.90
CA VAL A 80 1.54 8.97 6.07
C VAL A 80 0.80 8.28 7.21
N ALA A 81 -0.41 8.71 7.55
CA ALA A 81 -1.23 8.09 8.60
C ALA A 81 -1.53 6.62 8.29
N ASN A 82 -1.94 6.32 7.06
CA ASN A 82 -2.20 4.94 6.65
C ASN A 82 -0.93 4.08 6.65
N ALA A 83 0.22 4.61 6.20
CA ALA A 83 1.48 3.87 6.22
C ALA A 83 1.93 3.52 7.65
N ASN A 84 1.80 4.46 8.59
CA ASN A 84 2.11 4.24 10.01
C ASN A 84 1.22 3.17 10.65
N GLU A 85 -0.08 3.13 10.31
CA GLU A 85 -0.97 2.09 10.82
C GLU A 85 -0.71 0.71 10.19
N MET A 86 -0.30 0.66 8.93
CA MET A 86 -0.25 -0.60 8.18
C MET A 86 1.11 -1.31 8.28
N LEU A 87 2.22 -0.55 8.26
CA LEU A 87 3.57 -1.11 8.19
C LEU A 87 4.01 -1.64 9.56
N GLY A 88 4.48 -2.88 9.60
CA GLY A 88 4.86 -3.56 10.85
C GLY A 88 3.72 -4.32 11.54
N ASN A 89 2.47 -4.14 11.10
CA ASN A 89 1.30 -4.85 11.63
C ASN A 89 0.90 -6.05 10.76
N THR A 90 0.21 -7.01 11.37
CA THR A 90 -0.21 -8.25 10.74
C THR A 90 -1.58 -8.10 10.11
N LEU A 91 -1.64 -8.08 8.78
CA LEU A 91 -2.91 -8.09 8.04
C LEU A 91 -3.43 -9.53 7.88
N VAL A 92 -4.57 -9.83 8.49
CA VAL A 92 -5.29 -11.09 8.35
C VAL A 92 -6.36 -10.96 7.26
N THR A 93 -6.31 -11.86 6.29
CA THR A 93 -7.27 -11.94 5.18
C THR A 93 -8.02 -13.28 5.22
N LYS A 94 -9.27 -13.30 4.78
CA LYS A 94 -10.04 -14.52 4.56
C LYS A 94 -9.78 -15.09 3.17
#